data_AF-A0A2P4WYU9-F1
#
_entry.id   AF-A0A2P4WYU9-F1
#
_cell.length_a   1.000
_cell.length_b   1.000
_cell.length_c   1.000
_cell.angle_alpha   90.00
_cell.angle_beta   90.00
_cell.angle_gamma   90.00
#
_symmetry.space_group_name_H-M   'P 1'
#
loop_
_entity.id
_entity.type
_entity.pdbx_description
1 polymer ?
#
loop_
_entity_poly.entity_id
_entity_poly.type
_entity_poly.pdbx_seq_one_letter_code
_entity_poly.pdbx_strand_id
1 'polypeptide(L)'
;GIFGGDALRSLAAATPAEQVERIEAFDTYKRGFIAHVQGMQAPVAEMKPAQLKPLRLKFNAYEGKEGENLHFWVREVELAMDAALISTLRLRVAFALSNLGGRAET
;
A
#
# COMPACT_ATOMS: atom_id res chain seq x y z
N GLY A 1 -7.31 4.70 -18.06
CA GLY A 1 -7.68 4.53 -16.64
C GLY A 1 -7.34 3.12 -16.23
N ILE A 2 -6.83 2.94 -15.01
CA ILE A 2 -6.30 1.66 -14.45
C ILE A 2 -7.36 0.58 -14.25
N PHE A 3 -8.64 0.94 -14.34
CA PHE A 3 -9.72 -0.01 -14.53
C PHE A 3 -10.23 0.14 -15.96
N GLY A 4 -9.98 -0.88 -16.80
CA GLY A 4 -10.56 -0.94 -18.13
C GLY A 4 -12.09 -0.89 -18.04
N GLY A 5 -12.76 -0.28 -19.02
CA GLY A 5 -14.22 -0.13 -19.03
C GLY A 5 -14.98 -1.46 -18.84
N ASP A 6 -14.34 -2.58 -19.17
CA ASP A 6 -14.86 -3.94 -18.97
C ASP A 6 -14.90 -4.36 -17.50
N ALA A 7 -13.99 -3.86 -16.66
CA ALA A 7 -14.01 -4.12 -15.22
C ALA A 7 -15.21 -3.42 -14.55
N LEU A 8 -15.50 -2.19 -14.96
CA LEU A 8 -16.67 -1.45 -14.48
C LEU A 8 -17.99 -2.05 -15.00
N ARG A 9 -18.01 -2.52 -16.25
CA ARG A 9 -19.16 -3.23 -16.82
C ARG A 9 -19.40 -4.57 -16.12
N SER A 10 -18.35 -5.31 -15.79
CA SER A 10 -18.42 -6.57 -15.05
C SER A 10 -18.84 -6.36 -13.59
N LEU A 11 -18.49 -5.22 -12.99
CA LEU A 11 -18.94 -4.84 -11.66
C LEU A 11 -20.44 -4.48 -11.65
N ALA A 12 -20.90 -3.74 -12.67
CA ALA A 12 -22.30 -3.36 -12.82
C ALA A 12 -23.22 -4.55 -13.16
N ALA A 13 -22.68 -5.59 -13.78
CA ALA A 13 -23.40 -6.82 -14.12
C ALA A 13 -23.46 -7.84 -12.96
N ALA A 14 -22.60 -7.69 -11.95
CA ALA A 14 -22.53 -8.63 -10.84
C ALA A 14 -23.72 -8.43 -9.89
N THR A 15 -24.34 -9.53 -9.53
CA THR A 15 -25.45 -9.56 -8.59
C THR A 15 -25.00 -9.17 -7.18
N PRO A 16 -25.91 -8.69 -6.32
CA PRO A 16 -25.57 -8.36 -4.93
C PRO A 16 -24.89 -9.51 -4.18
N ALA A 17 -25.28 -10.76 -4.46
CA ALA A 17 -24.68 -11.94 -3.85
C ALA A 17 -23.22 -12.15 -4.28
N GLU A 18 -22.91 -12.01 -5.57
CA GLU A 18 -21.54 -12.16 -6.11
C GLU A 18 -20.60 -11.03 -5.64
N GLN A 19 -21.14 -9.85 -5.33
CA GLN A 19 -20.37 -8.75 -4.74
C GLN A 19 -20.00 -9.05 -3.28
N VAL A 20 -20.95 -9.58 -2.50
CA VAL A 20 -20.72 -9.98 -1.11
C VAL A 20 -19.70 -11.11 -1.03
N GLU A 21 -19.84 -12.14 -1.86
CA GLU A 21 -18.89 -13.27 -1.92
C GLU A 21 -17.46 -12.79 -2.23
N ARG A 22 -17.33 -11.80 -3.13
CA ARG A 22 -16.03 -11.24 -3.49
C ARG A 22 -15.40 -10.42 -2.36
N ILE A 23 -16.23 -9.69 -1.60
CA ILE A 23 -15.78 -8.98 -0.40
C ILE A 23 -15.28 -9.99 0.63
N GLU A 24 -16.03 -11.07 0.87
CA GLU A 24 -15.64 -12.12 1.82
C GLU A 24 -14.37 -12.87 1.40
N ALA A 25 -14.21 -13.15 0.10
CA ALA A 25 -13.00 -13.75 -0.46
C ALA A 25 -11.78 -12.84 -0.25
N PHE A 26 -11.95 -11.53 -0.48
CA PHE A 26 -10.90 -10.54 -0.22
C PHE A 26 -10.55 -10.45 1.26
N ASP A 27 -11.57 -10.48 2.12
CA ASP A 27 -11.41 -10.41 3.58
C ASP A 27 -10.67 -11.64 4.13
N THR A 28 -10.93 -12.81 3.56
CA THR A 28 -10.25 -14.06 3.87
C THR A 28 -8.78 -14.03 3.42
N TYR A 29 -8.52 -13.56 2.20
CA TYR A 29 -7.17 -13.33 1.71
C TYR A 29 -6.39 -12.37 2.62
N LYS A 30 -7.02 -11.25 3.01
CA LYS A 30 -6.44 -10.24 3.91
C LYS A 30 -6.07 -10.84 5.26
N ARG A 31 -6.96 -11.64 5.87
CA ARG A 31 -6.67 -12.34 7.14
C ARG A 31 -5.52 -13.32 7.01
N GLY A 32 -5.47 -14.11 5.94
CA GLY A 32 -4.37 -15.06 5.68
C GLY A 32 -3.03 -14.35 5.50
N PHE A 33 -3.03 -13.22 4.80
CA PHE A 33 -1.85 -12.38 4.62
C PHE A 33 -1.34 -11.78 5.95
N ILE A 34 -2.25 -11.27 6.79
CA ILE A 34 -1.90 -10.75 8.12
C ILE A 34 -1.31 -11.86 9.00
N ALA A 35 -1.94 -13.05 9.04
CA ALA A 35 -1.46 -14.19 9.81
C ALA A 35 -0.07 -14.65 9.35
N HIS A 36 0.17 -14.67 8.04
CA HIS A 36 1.48 -15.00 7.47
C HIS A 36 2.56 -14.00 7.87
N VAL A 37 2.27 -12.70 7.80
CA VAL A 37 3.20 -11.63 8.21
C VAL A 37 3.45 -11.65 9.73
N GLN A 38 2.44 -12.00 10.53
CA GLN A 38 2.59 -12.16 11.98
C GLN A 38 3.40 -13.41 12.34
N GLY A 39 3.21 -14.52 11.64
CA GLY A 39 3.99 -15.75 11.82
C GLY A 39 5.47 -15.61 11.43
N MET A 40 5.80 -14.62 10.60
CA MET A 40 7.18 -14.22 10.30
C MET A 40 7.86 -13.40 11.42
N GLN A 41 7.17 -13.06 12.52
CA GLN A 41 7.81 -12.47 13.70
C GLN A 41 8.54 -13.54 14.54
N ALA A 42 9.74 -13.92 14.11
CA ALA A 42 10.81 -14.41 15.00
C ALA A 42 11.66 -13.20 15.43
N PRO A 43 12.45 -13.25 16.54
CA PRO A 43 13.06 -12.05 17.10
C PRO A 43 14.06 -11.50 16.10
N VAL A 44 13.69 -10.37 15.50
CA VAL A 44 14.58 -9.58 14.66
C VAL A 44 15.70 -9.12 15.57
N ALA A 45 16.85 -9.78 15.47
CA ALA A 45 18.09 -9.23 15.98
C ALA A 45 18.17 -7.81 15.44
N GLU A 46 18.25 -6.82 16.34
CA GLU A 46 18.36 -5.40 16.01
C GLU A 46 19.49 -5.21 15.00
N MET A 47 19.15 -5.23 13.71
CA MET A 47 20.00 -4.63 12.69
C MET A 47 19.91 -3.15 12.96
N LYS A 48 20.89 -2.67 13.73
CA LYS A 48 21.14 -1.26 14.00
C LYS A 48 20.95 -0.53 12.66
N PRO A 49 19.98 0.39 12.52
CA PRO A 49 19.81 1.09 11.27
C PRO A 49 21.12 1.84 11.06
N ALA A 50 21.91 1.42 10.08
CA ALA A 50 22.93 2.31 9.55
C ALA A 50 22.16 3.57 9.21
N GLN A 51 22.56 4.69 9.82
CA GLN A 51 22.00 6.01 9.55
C GLN A 51 22.36 6.39 8.10
N LEU A 52 21.81 5.66 7.13
CA LEU A 52 21.82 6.05 5.75
C LEU A 52 20.87 7.24 5.71
N LYS A 53 21.47 8.44 5.61
CA LYS A 53 20.73 9.68 5.38
C LYS A 53 19.66 9.38 4.34
N PRO A 54 18.36 9.44 4.69
CA PRO A 54 17.32 9.35 3.70
C PRO A 54 17.65 10.39 2.65
N LEU A 55 17.74 9.98 1.38
CA LEU A 55 17.73 10.93 0.28
C LEU A 55 16.58 11.89 0.58
N ARG A 56 16.90 13.16 0.79
CA ARG A 56 15.91 14.21 1.07
C ARG A 56 15.18 14.51 -0.24
N LEU A 57 14.50 13.51 -0.80
CA LEU A 57 13.46 13.69 -1.79
C LEU A 57 12.36 14.45 -1.06
N LYS A 58 12.11 15.69 -1.47
CA LYS A 58 11.06 16.50 -0.89
C LYS A 58 9.72 15.95 -1.38
N PHE A 59 9.23 14.94 -0.68
CA PHE A 59 7.96 14.30 -0.99
C PHE A 59 6.82 15.10 -0.37
N ASN A 60 5.81 15.42 -1.18
CA ASN A 60 4.55 15.89 -0.63
C ASN A 60 3.76 14.67 -0.17
N ALA A 61 3.24 14.70 1.05
CA ALA A 61 2.33 13.67 1.52
C ALA A 61 1.13 13.57 0.56
N TYR A 62 0.61 12.37 0.35
CA TYR A 62 -0.63 12.21 -0.40
C TYR A 62 -1.79 12.61 0.51
N GLU A 63 -2.47 13.70 0.19
CA GLU A 63 -3.54 14.23 1.03
C GLU A 63 -4.92 13.72 0.64
N GLY A 64 -5.04 13.06 -0.52
CA GLY A 64 -6.31 12.59 -1.05
C GLY A 64 -7.20 13.73 -1.56
N LYS A 65 -6.60 14.85 -2.01
CA LYS A 65 -7.36 15.96 -2.59
C LYS A 65 -7.83 15.63 -4.01
N GLU A 66 -8.96 16.22 -4.40
CA GLU A 66 -9.46 16.12 -5.76
C GLU A 66 -8.44 16.72 -6.74
N GLY A 67 -8.04 15.93 -7.75
CA GLY A 67 -6.98 16.30 -8.69
C GLY A 67 -5.57 15.88 -8.29
N GLU A 68 -5.34 15.34 -7.08
CA GLU A 68 -4.05 14.74 -6.74
C GLU A 68 -3.85 13.41 -7.47
N ASN A 69 -2.69 13.27 -8.11
CA ASN A 69 -2.37 12.11 -8.92
C ASN A 69 -1.76 11.00 -8.06
N LEU A 70 -2.61 10.06 -7.62
CA LEU A 70 -2.20 8.89 -6.84
C LEU A 70 -1.13 8.05 -7.56
N HIS A 71 -1.25 7.88 -8.88
CA HIS A 71 -0.30 7.06 -9.65
C HIS A 71 1.11 7.66 -9.65
N PHE A 72 1.22 8.98 -9.79
CA PHE A 72 2.50 9.68 -9.69
C PHE A 72 3.10 9.56 -8.28
N TRP A 73 2.27 9.70 -7.25
CA TRP A 73 2.70 9.55 -5.86
C TRP A 73 3.21 8.13 -5.56
N VAL A 74 2.48 7.08 -5.99
CA VAL A 74 2.89 5.67 -5.82
C VAL A 74 4.23 5.39 -6.48
N ARG A 75 4.43 5.85 -7.72
CA ARG A 75 5.68 5.66 -8.48
C ARG A 75 6.89 6.23 -7.75
N GLU A 76 6.75 7.40 -7.19
CA GLU A 76 7.84 8.06 -6.50
C GLU A 76 8.10 7.46 -5.11
N VAL A 77 7.06 7.00 -4.40
CA VAL A 77 7.21 6.25 -3.15
C VAL A 77 7.91 4.91 -3.39
N GLU A 78 7.58 4.20 -4.47
CA GLU A 78 8.32 3.00 -4.92
C GLU A 78 9.80 3.31 -5.17
N LEU A 79 10.08 4.40 -5.90
CA LEU A 79 11.45 4.82 -6.22
C LEU A 79 12.24 5.18 -4.96
N ALA A 80 11.60 5.84 -3.99
CA ALA A 80 12.21 6.16 -2.71
C ALA A 80 12.51 4.91 -1.87
N MET A 81 11.61 3.91 -1.89
CA MET A 81 11.85 2.62 -1.22
C MET A 81 13.07 1.90 -1.80
N ASP A 82 13.17 1.86 -3.12
CA ASP A 82 14.29 1.20 -3.81
C ASP A 82 15.60 1.95 -3.56
N ALA A 83 15.59 3.29 -3.59
CA ALA A 83 16.75 4.12 -3.27
C ALA A 83 17.21 4.01 -1.80
N ALA A 84 16.25 3.84 -0.89
CA ALA A 84 16.52 3.65 0.54
C ALA A 84 16.81 2.17 0.92
N LEU A 85 16.87 1.27 -0.07
CA LEU A 85 17.06 -0.17 0.12
C LEU A 85 16.07 -0.78 1.12
N ILE A 86 14.85 -0.25 1.14
CA ILE A 86 13.76 -0.78 1.97
C ILE A 86 13.31 -2.09 1.34
N SER A 87 13.82 -3.20 1.87
CA SER A 87 13.65 -4.53 1.29
C SER A 87 12.48 -5.31 1.89
N THR A 88 12.13 -5.04 3.15
CA THR A 88 11.07 -5.79 3.82
C THR A 88 9.70 -5.18 3.58
N LEU A 89 8.71 -6.03 3.32
CA LEU A 89 7.34 -5.59 3.06
C LEU A 89 6.77 -4.77 4.22
N ARG A 90 7.11 -5.12 5.47
CA ARG A 90 6.70 -4.38 6.66
C ARG A 90 7.26 -2.95 6.67
N LEU A 91 8.53 -2.76 6.32
CA LEU A 91 9.12 -1.43 6.25
C LEU A 91 8.58 -0.64 5.05
N ARG A 92 8.31 -1.31 3.92
CA ARG A 92 7.65 -0.69 2.75
C ARG A 92 6.26 -0.17 3.12
N VAL A 93 5.44 -0.99 3.80
CA VAL A 93 4.10 -0.56 4.25
C VAL A 93 4.18 0.58 5.25
N ALA A 94 5.04 0.48 6.27
CA ALA A 94 5.20 1.55 7.27
C ALA A 94 5.66 2.87 6.63
N PHE A 95 6.58 2.80 5.67
CA PHE A 95 7.06 3.95 4.92
C PHE A 95 5.95 4.58 4.07
N ALA A 96 5.20 3.80 3.30
CA ALA A 96 4.08 4.31 2.51
C ALA A 96 3.03 5.02 3.40
N LEU A 97 2.67 4.40 4.53
CA LEU A 97 1.71 4.98 5.48
C LEU A 97 2.20 6.30 6.09
N SER A 98 3.49 6.41 6.41
CA SER A 98 4.06 7.67 6.95
C SER A 98 4.05 8.84 5.95
N ASN A 99 3.79 8.56 4.67
CA ASN A 99 3.70 9.57 3.61
C ASN A 99 2.25 9.87 3.20
N LEU A 100 1.26 9.29 3.88
CA LEU A 100 -0.14 9.70 3.76
C LEU A 100 -0.41 10.87 4.70
N GLY A 101 -1.37 11.72 4.33
CA GLY A 101 -1.86 12.78 5.19
C GLY A 101 -3.30 13.15 4.82
N GLY A 102 -3.87 14.09 5.55
CA GLY A 102 -5.18 14.65 5.24
C GLY A 102 -6.27 13.58 5.15
N ARG A 103 -6.96 13.51 4.00
CA ARG A 103 -8.07 12.57 3.76
C ARG A 103 -7.63 11.14 3.49
N ALA A 104 -6.35 10.92 3.22
CA ALA A 104 -5.78 9.60 2.98
C ALA A 104 -5.32 8.90 4.27
N GLU A 105 -5.29 9.61 5.40
CA GLU A 105 -4.85 9.10 6.70
C GLU A 105 -5.98 8.43 7.51
N THR A 106 -7.24 8.69 7.16
CA THR A 106 -8.48 8.19 7.81
C THR A 106 -9.01 6.91 7.20
#